data_AF-W2X8Q8-F1
#
_entry.id   AF-W2X8Q8-F1
#
_cell.length_a   1.000
_cell.length_b   1.000
_cell.length_c   1.000
_cell.angle_alpha   90.00
_cell.angle_beta   90.00
_cell.angle_gamma   90.00
#
_symmetry.space_group_name_H-M   'P 1'
#
loop_
_entity.id
_entity.type
_entity.pdbx_description
1 polymer ?
#
loop_
_entity_poly.entity_id
_entity_poly.type
_entity_poly.pdbx_seq_one_letter_code
_entity_poly.pdbx_strand_id
1 'polypeptide(L)'
;MNLHGHSEFDIYATPVVADNGASVLYNSYATFNDDDSEFTYTLVDGSAYLTTTDASDVETVQCLPSNTLPFDEILPALNMATSIPSASI
;
A
#
# COMPACT_ATOMS: atom_id res chain seq x y z
N MET A 1 -9.18 -0.06 9.31
CA MET A 1 -9.02 -1.53 9.28
C MET A 1 -8.12 -1.96 10.43
N ASN A 2 -7.90 -3.26 10.63
CA ASN A 2 -6.81 -3.74 11.49
C ASN A 2 -5.97 -4.74 10.68
N LEU A 3 -4.70 -4.44 10.47
CA LEU A 3 -3.76 -5.27 9.72
C LEU A 3 -2.57 -5.58 10.63
N HIS A 4 -2.30 -6.87 10.88
CA HIS A 4 -1.32 -7.31 11.88
C HIS A 4 -1.49 -6.65 13.26
N GLY A 5 -2.73 -6.41 13.72
CA GLY A 5 -2.97 -5.74 15.01
C GLY A 5 -2.94 -4.20 14.94
N HIS A 6 -2.43 -3.61 13.85
CA HIS A 6 -2.29 -2.17 13.69
C HIS A 6 -3.54 -1.52 13.09
N SER A 7 -4.06 -0.49 13.76
CA SER A 7 -5.15 0.36 13.27
C SER A 7 -4.68 1.62 12.55
N GLU A 8 -3.43 2.02 12.80
CA GLU A 8 -2.75 3.17 12.19
C GLU A 8 -1.40 2.69 11.67
N PHE A 9 -1.11 2.96 10.40
CA PHE A 9 0.12 2.58 9.73
C PHE A 9 0.32 3.42 8.47
N ASP A 10 1.56 3.48 8.00
CA ASP A 10 1.92 4.22 6.80
C ASP A 10 1.77 3.37 5.55
N ILE A 11 1.26 3.99 4.48
CA ILE A 11 1.23 3.42 3.14
C ILE A 11 2.05 4.35 2.25
N TYR A 12 3.04 3.77 1.58
CA TYR A 12 3.80 4.48 0.55
C TYR A 12 3.13 4.22 -0.79
N ALA A 13 2.81 5.29 -1.52
CA ALA A 13 2.06 5.20 -2.77
C ALA A 13 2.68 6.09 -3.86
N THR A 14 2.91 5.50 -5.02
CA THR A 14 3.43 6.18 -6.23
C THR A 14 2.34 6.21 -7.30
N PRO A 15 1.94 7.39 -7.81
CA PRO A 15 0.97 7.47 -8.88
C PRO A 15 1.56 6.94 -10.19
N VAL A 16 0.78 6.10 -10.88
CA VAL A 16 1.05 5.57 -12.21
C VAL A 16 -0.06 6.03 -13.13
N VAL A 17 0.29 6.90 -14.07
CA VAL A 17 -0.65 7.44 -15.06
C VAL A 17 -0.75 6.46 -16.23
N ALA A 18 -1.96 6.09 -16.61
CA ALA A 18 -2.19 5.28 -17.79
C ALA A 18 -1.72 6.00 -19.07
N ASP A 19 -1.33 5.25 -20.09
CA ASP A 19 -0.80 5.80 -21.36
C ASP A 19 -1.72 6.83 -22.02
N ASN A 20 -3.04 6.67 -21.84
CA ASN A 20 -4.05 7.58 -22.37
C ASN A 20 -4.27 8.85 -21.52
N GLY A 21 -3.57 8.99 -20.39
CA GLY A 21 -3.70 10.09 -19.44
C GLY A 21 -5.05 10.16 -18.70
N ALA A 22 -5.94 9.17 -18.90
CA ALA A 22 -7.32 9.23 -18.44
C ALA A 22 -7.54 8.60 -17.06
N SER A 23 -6.58 7.81 -16.55
CA SER A 23 -6.66 7.18 -15.24
C SER A 23 -5.32 7.17 -14.54
N VAL A 24 -5.37 7.19 -13.21
CA VAL A 24 -4.20 7.07 -12.33
C VAL A 24 -4.44 5.90 -11.39
N LEU A 25 -3.48 4.97 -11.37
CA LEU A 25 -3.37 3.93 -10.35
C LEU A 25 -2.32 4.37 -9.32
N TYR A 26 -2.38 3.81 -8.13
CA TYR A 26 -1.37 4.06 -7.10
C TYR A 26 -0.68 2.75 -6.76
N ASN A 27 0.52 2.56 -7.31
CA ASN A 27 1.36 1.45 -6.90
C ASN A 27 1.81 1.73 -5.47
N SER A 28 1.49 0.82 -4.57
CA SER A 28 1.59 1.09 -3.14
C SER A 28 2.13 -0.09 -2.38
N TYR A 29 2.77 0.18 -1.25
CA TYR A 29 3.19 -0.85 -0.31
C TYR A 29 3.07 -0.39 1.13
N ALA A 30 2.89 -1.37 2.02
CA ALA A 30 3.00 -1.23 3.45
C ALA A 30 3.69 -2.46 4.03
N THR A 31 4.57 -2.24 4.99
CA THR A 31 5.39 -3.28 5.61
C THR A 31 5.08 -3.36 7.09
N PHE A 32 4.86 -4.58 7.58
CA PHE A 32 4.56 -4.89 8.97
C PHE A 32 5.60 -5.87 9.48
N ASN A 33 6.13 -5.61 10.67
CA ASN A 33 6.99 -6.55 11.38
C ASN A 33 6.15 -7.22 12.46
N ASP A 34 6.01 -8.53 12.38
CA ASP A 34 5.22 -9.33 13.33
C ASP A 34 6.05 -10.53 13.76
N ASP A 35 6.38 -10.57 15.05
CA ASP A 35 7.39 -11.47 15.64
C ASP A 35 8.73 -11.45 14.87
N ASP A 36 9.13 -12.59 14.30
CA ASP A 36 10.36 -12.78 13.52
C ASP A 36 10.07 -12.81 12.01
N SER A 37 8.98 -12.20 11.55
CA SER A 37 8.61 -12.16 10.12
C SER A 37 8.23 -10.76 9.66
N GLU A 38 8.63 -10.43 8.44
CA GLU A 38 8.24 -9.21 7.75
C GLU A 38 7.14 -9.51 6.72
N PHE A 39 6.07 -8.73 6.75
CA PHE A 39 4.93 -8.83 5.84
C PHE A 39 4.84 -7.57 5.01
N THR A 40 5.16 -7.67 3.72
CA THR A 40 5.06 -6.55 2.78
C THR A 40 3.88 -6.76 1.84
N TYR A 41 2.85 -5.94 2.03
CA TYR A 41 1.70 -5.87 1.14
C TYR A 41 2.00 -4.92 0.01
N THR A 42 1.81 -5.35 -1.23
CA THR A 42 2.07 -4.53 -2.42
C THR A 42 0.85 -4.53 -3.35
N LEU A 43 0.49 -3.37 -3.88
CA LEU A 43 -0.42 -3.22 -5.00
C LEU A 43 0.39 -2.70 -6.20
N VAL A 44 0.48 -3.49 -7.28
CA VAL A 44 1.15 -3.10 -8.52
C VAL A 44 0.19 -3.30 -9.68
N ASP A 45 -0.05 -2.23 -10.44
CA ASP A 45 -0.90 -2.24 -11.64
C ASP A 45 -2.29 -2.85 -11.38
N GLY A 46 -2.83 -2.58 -10.17
CA GLY A 46 -4.13 -3.09 -9.71
C GLY A 46 -4.12 -4.54 -9.19
N SER A 47 -2.96 -5.21 -9.16
CA SER A 47 -2.80 -6.56 -8.62
C SER A 47 -2.16 -6.52 -7.24
N ALA A 48 -2.77 -7.22 -6.28
CA ALA A 48 -2.32 -7.23 -4.89
C ALA A 48 -1.47 -8.48 -4.57
N TYR A 49 -0.41 -8.28 -3.81
CA TYR A 49 0.54 -9.30 -3.40
C TYR A 49 0.85 -9.18 -1.91
N LEU A 50 1.15 -10.30 -1.27
CA LEU A 50 1.79 -10.35 0.04
C LEU A 50 3.11 -11.08 -0.10
N THR A 51 4.20 -10.39 0.22
CA THR A 51 5.52 -10.98 0.43
C THR A 51 5.70 -11.22 1.93
N THR A 52 6.09 -12.43 2.31
CA THR A 52 6.48 -12.75 3.68
C THR A 52 7.95 -13.16 3.68
N THR A 53 8.74 -12.48 4.49
CA THR A 53 10.15 -12.78 4.74
C THR A 53 10.27 -13.32 6.17
N ASP A 54 10.77 -14.54 6.32
CA ASP A 54 10.96 -15.14 7.65
C ASP A 54 12.30 -14.76 8.30
N ALA A 55 12.51 -15.23 9.53
CA ALA A 55 13.73 -14.98 10.31
C ALA A 55 15.03 -15.47 9.67
N SER A 56 14.94 -16.34 8.66
CA SER A 56 16.07 -16.88 7.90
C SER A 56 16.26 -16.17 6.55
N ASP A 57 15.62 -15.01 6.38
CA ASP A 57 15.59 -14.22 5.14
C ASP A 57 14.99 -14.99 3.95
N VAL A 58 14.13 -15.99 4.20
CA VAL A 58 13.45 -16.73 3.13
C VAL A 58 12.18 -15.99 2.74
N GLU A 59 12.08 -15.61 1.45
CA GLU A 59 10.93 -14.91 0.90
C GLU A 59 9.91 -15.87 0.28
N THR A 60 8.64 -15.63 0.57
CA THR A 60 7.50 -16.25 -0.13
C THR A 60 6.56 -15.16 -0.63
N VAL A 61 6.00 -15.35 -1.83
CA VAL A 61 5.08 -14.38 -2.45
C VAL A 61 3.76 -15.07 -2.79
N GLN A 62 2.65 -14.44 -2.42
CA GLN A 62 1.31 -14.88 -2.78
C GLN A 62 0.49 -13.76 -3.40
N CYS A 63 -0.29 -14.12 -4.43
CA CYS A 63 -1.29 -13.22 -4.99
C CYS A 63 -2.49 -13.14 -4.05
N LEU A 64 -2.94 -11.92 -3.76
CA LEU A 64 -4.14 -11.68 -2.97
C LEU A 64 -5.35 -11.49 -3.91
N PRO A 65 -6.55 -11.90 -3.48
CA PRO A 65 -7.78 -11.54 -4.17
C PRO A 65 -7.90 -10.02 -4.33
N SER A 66 -8.53 -9.58 -5.42
CA SER A 66 -8.87 -8.16 -5.62
C SER A 66 -9.68 -7.64 -4.44
N ASN A 67 -9.45 -6.39 -4.05
CA ASN A 67 -10.11 -5.71 -2.90
C ASN A 67 -9.75 -6.28 -1.51
N THR A 68 -8.71 -7.12 -1.39
CA THR A 68 -8.19 -7.54 -0.08
C THR A 68 -7.54 -6.38 0.66
N LEU A 69 -6.87 -5.49 -0.09
CA LEU A 69 -6.20 -4.32 0.44
C LEU A 69 -7.07 -3.08 0.19
N PRO A 70 -7.38 -2.28 1.21
CA PRO A 70 -8.13 -1.03 1.05
C PRO A 70 -7.19 0.13 0.68
N PHE A 71 -6.16 -0.14 -0.13
CA PHE A 71 -5.21 0.89 -0.56
C PHE A 71 -5.86 1.89 -1.53
N ASP A 72 -7.03 1.56 -2.08
CA ASP A 72 -7.89 2.45 -2.84
C ASP A 72 -8.48 3.61 -2.01
N GLU A 73 -8.53 3.48 -0.67
CA GLU A 73 -8.95 4.57 0.23
C GLU A 73 -8.03 5.81 0.18
N ILE A 74 -6.84 5.70 -0.42
CA ILE A 74 -5.95 6.84 -0.62
C ILE A 74 -6.58 7.92 -1.52
N LEU A 75 -7.37 7.51 -2.53
CA LEU A 75 -8.00 8.44 -3.47
C LEU A 75 -9.02 9.35 -2.79
N PRO A 76 -10.03 8.84 -2.05
CA PRO A 76 -10.95 9.70 -1.32
C PRO A 76 -10.22 10.53 -0.26
N ALA A 77 -9.18 10.00 0.41
CA ALA A 77 -8.40 10.77 1.38
C ALA A 77 -7.72 12.00 0.73
N LEU A 78 -7.08 11.82 -0.43
CA LEU A 78 -6.46 12.93 -1.18
C LEU A 78 -7.50 13.92 -1.70
N ASN A 79 -8.64 13.44 -2.20
CA ASN A 79 -9.71 14.31 -2.71
C ASN A 79 -10.39 15.14 -1.61
N MET A 80 -10.38 14.67 -0.36
CA MET A 80 -10.90 15.38 0.80
C MET A 80 -9.83 16.21 1.53
N ALA A 81 -8.56 16.09 1.13
CA ALA A 81 -7.48 16.85 1.76
C ALA A 81 -7.65 18.35 1.49
N THR A 82 -7.53 19.16 2.54
CA THR A 82 -7.50 20.61 2.40
C THR A 82 -6.10 21.05 2.01
N SER A 83 -5.96 21.68 0.84
CA SER A 83 -4.67 22.23 0.41
C SER A 83 -4.19 23.29 1.41
N ILE A 84 -2.97 23.15 1.91
CA ILE A 84 -2.31 24.21 2.66
C ILE A 84 -1.47 25.09 1.70
N PRO A 85 -1.43 26.42 1.92
CA PRO A 85 -0.71 27.33 1.04
C PRO A 85 0.82 27.15 1.08
N SER A 86 1.35 26.59 2.17
CA SER A 86 2.76 26.25 2.34
C SER A 86 2.93 25.21 3.46
N ALA A 87 3.87 24.28 3.27
CA ALA A 87 4.39 23.45 4.36
C ALA A 87 5.72 24.04 4.85
N SER A 88 5.86 24.25 6.16
CA SER A 88 7.16 24.52 6.75
C SER A 88 7.82 23.20 7.10
N ILE A 89 9.11 23.05 6.76
CA ILE A 89 9.95 21.89 7.06
C ILE A 89 10.88 22.25 8.22
#